data_AF-A0A358L530-F1
#
_entry.id   AF-A0A358L530-F1
#
_cell.length_a   1.000
_cell.length_b   1.000
_cell.length_c   1.000
_cell.angle_alpha   90.00
_cell.angle_beta   90.00
_cell.angle_gamma   90.00
#
_symmetry.space_group_name_H-M   'P 1'
#
loop_
_entity.id
_entity.type
_entity.pdbx_description
1 polymer ?
#
loop_
_entity_poly.entity_id
_entity_poly.type
_entity_poly.pdbx_seq_one_letter_code
_entity_poly.pdbx_strand_id
1 'polypeptide(L)'
;AAGYARTFVQYSTHSRFAAVSAFARAFTVNFNGSNTTLTLKFKQEPGVAYETLNARQATALESKRANVYVLFANDSAILQQGVMANGDFFDERHGLDWLQNFVQTNLYNLLYTSASKIPQTEAGITRLMGNVEASMDQAVTNGLIAPGVWNGSEVGQLGAGDMLTKGYYVCAQPLALQSQADREARKAPLMQIACKLAGAVHYADVQINVVR
;
A
#
# COMPACT_ATOMS: atom_id res chain seq x y z
N ALA A 1 16.02 6.19 -16.76
CA ALA A 1 15.58 4.81 -16.39
C ALA A 1 14.07 4.71 -16.60
N ALA A 2 13.54 3.55 -16.98
CA ALA A 2 12.14 3.38 -17.42
C ALA A 2 11.07 3.46 -16.31
N GLY A 3 11.45 3.67 -15.04
CA GLY A 3 10.51 4.02 -13.96
C GLY A 3 9.44 2.97 -13.69
N TYR A 4 9.82 1.69 -13.57
CA TYR A 4 8.88 0.60 -13.29
C TYR A 4 8.43 0.56 -11.83
N ALA A 5 7.11 0.51 -11.60
CA ALA A 5 6.49 0.53 -10.27
C ALA A 5 6.55 -0.80 -9.50
N ARG A 6 6.91 -1.90 -10.16
CA ARG A 6 7.03 -3.25 -9.58
C ARG A 6 8.41 -3.87 -9.85
N THR A 7 9.43 -3.03 -9.91
CA THR A 7 10.82 -3.47 -10.06
C THR A 7 11.61 -2.94 -8.89
N PHE A 8 12.19 -3.85 -8.10
CA PHE A 8 13.06 -3.54 -6.98
C PHE A 8 14.48 -3.97 -7.33
N VAL A 9 15.43 -3.07 -7.11
CA VAL A 9 16.86 -3.33 -7.34
C VAL A 9 17.59 -3.08 -6.05
N GLN A 10 18.56 -3.95 -5.76
CA GLN A 10 19.45 -3.78 -4.63
C GLN A 10 20.89 -4.00 -5.08
N TYR A 11 21.74 -3.04 -4.75
CA TYR A 11 23.18 -3.13 -4.90
C TYR A 11 23.76 -3.99 -3.77
N SER A 12 24.59 -4.96 -4.15
CA SER A 12 25.50 -5.63 -3.23
C SER A 12 26.69 -6.18 -4.02
N THR A 13 27.88 -6.03 -3.45
CA THR A 13 29.12 -6.68 -3.90
C THR A 13 29.30 -8.05 -3.25
N HIS A 14 28.60 -8.31 -2.14
CA HIS A 14 28.73 -9.51 -1.33
C HIS A 14 27.72 -10.61 -1.66
N SER A 15 26.50 -10.25 -2.12
CA SER A 15 25.45 -11.24 -2.37
C SER A 15 24.58 -10.90 -3.57
N ARG A 16 24.45 -11.84 -4.49
CA ARG A 16 23.48 -11.78 -5.60
C ARG A 16 22.03 -11.92 -5.13
N PHE A 17 21.83 -12.32 -3.87
CA PHE A 17 20.51 -12.58 -3.28
C PHE A 17 20.11 -11.52 -2.24
N ALA A 18 20.82 -10.39 -2.17
CA ALA A 18 20.53 -9.33 -1.18
C ALA A 18 19.04 -8.90 -1.22
N ALA A 19 18.51 -8.63 -2.43
CA ALA A 19 17.09 -8.31 -2.63
C ALA A 19 16.12 -9.40 -2.15
N VAL A 20 16.53 -10.67 -2.17
CA VAL A 20 15.69 -11.78 -1.67
C VAL A 20 15.58 -11.72 -0.15
N SER A 21 16.64 -11.30 0.55
CA SER A 21 16.60 -11.09 2.01
C SER A 21 15.66 -9.92 2.37
N ALA A 22 15.71 -8.80 1.64
CA ALA A 22 14.72 -7.73 1.76
C ALA A 22 13.28 -8.24 1.58
N PHE A 23 13.02 -9.04 0.53
CA PHE A 23 11.69 -9.59 0.29
C PHE A 23 11.25 -10.58 1.36
N ALA A 24 12.17 -11.37 1.92
CA ALA A 24 11.85 -12.25 3.03
C ALA A 24 11.30 -11.46 4.23
N ARG A 25 11.84 -10.25 4.50
CA ARG A 25 11.25 -9.33 5.49
C ARG A 25 9.83 -8.93 5.11
N ALA A 26 9.62 -8.48 3.88
CA ALA A 26 8.29 -8.09 3.40
C ALA A 26 7.25 -9.23 3.50
N PHE A 27 7.63 -10.46 3.20
CA PHE A 27 6.74 -11.62 3.22
C PHE A 27 6.41 -12.13 4.62
N THR A 28 7.00 -11.56 5.68
CA THR A 28 6.55 -11.80 7.05
C THR A 28 5.33 -10.99 7.45
N VAL A 29 4.89 -10.03 6.63
CA VAL A 29 3.72 -9.20 6.93
C VAL A 29 2.45 -10.07 6.93
N ASN A 30 1.82 -10.18 8.10
CA ASN A 30 0.50 -10.78 8.22
C ASN A 30 -0.56 -9.69 8.10
N PHE A 31 -1.10 -9.48 6.90
CA PHE A 31 -2.11 -8.44 6.65
C PHE A 31 -3.46 -8.65 7.36
N ASN A 32 -3.71 -9.84 7.95
CA ASN A 32 -4.88 -10.09 8.80
C ASN A 32 -4.66 -9.65 10.26
N GLY A 33 -3.42 -9.36 10.66
CA GLY A 33 -3.10 -8.84 11.98
C GLY A 33 -3.31 -7.34 12.11
N SER A 34 -3.12 -6.81 13.33
CA SER A 34 -3.17 -5.37 13.61
C SER A 34 -1.78 -4.73 13.59
N ASN A 35 -1.63 -3.59 12.92
CA ASN A 35 -0.38 -2.83 12.81
C ASN A 35 0.82 -3.70 12.36
N THR A 36 0.62 -4.51 11.33
CA THR A 36 1.61 -5.49 10.85
C THR A 36 2.36 -5.05 9.60
N THR A 37 1.86 -4.04 8.88
CA THR A 37 2.59 -3.47 7.74
C THR A 37 3.95 -2.94 8.18
N LEU A 38 4.94 -3.07 7.30
CA LEU A 38 6.30 -2.62 7.59
C LEU A 38 6.89 -1.94 6.37
N THR A 39 7.69 -0.91 6.60
CA THR A 39 8.60 -0.39 5.58
C THR A 39 9.89 -1.19 5.55
N LEU A 40 10.49 -1.31 4.37
CA LEU A 40 11.77 -2.00 4.19
C LEU A 40 12.96 -1.18 4.66
N LYS A 41 12.84 0.15 4.70
CA LYS A 41 13.89 0.99 5.29
C LYS A 41 14.14 0.58 6.75
N PHE A 42 15.40 0.64 7.18
CA PHE A 42 15.84 0.29 8.52
C PHE A 42 15.85 -1.21 8.85
N LYS A 43 15.35 -2.08 7.97
CA LYS A 43 15.36 -3.52 8.24
C LYS A 43 16.76 -4.10 8.05
N GLN A 44 17.06 -5.11 8.86
CA GLN A 44 18.25 -5.93 8.70
C GLN A 44 18.01 -7.03 7.69
N GLU A 45 19.09 -7.47 7.07
CA GLU A 45 19.09 -8.57 6.10
C GLU A 45 19.96 -9.73 6.62
N PRO A 46 19.36 -10.69 7.33
CA PRO A 46 20.08 -11.86 7.81
C PRO A 46 20.80 -12.59 6.67
N GLY A 47 22.06 -12.98 6.90
CA GLY A 47 22.89 -13.69 5.93
C GLY A 47 23.44 -12.84 4.79
N VAL A 48 23.17 -11.52 4.75
CA VAL A 48 23.75 -10.58 3.78
C VAL A 48 24.81 -9.74 4.49
N ALA A 49 26.03 -9.71 3.93
CA ALA A 49 27.06 -8.80 4.41
C ALA A 49 26.73 -7.36 3.94
N TYR A 50 26.90 -6.39 4.83
CA TYR A 50 26.65 -4.99 4.54
C TYR A 50 27.72 -4.40 3.61
N GLU A 51 27.35 -3.36 2.87
CA GLU A 51 28.27 -2.51 2.16
C GLU A 51 28.79 -1.39 3.07
N THR A 52 29.99 -0.87 2.77
CA THR A 52 30.49 0.38 3.35
C THR A 52 30.64 1.39 2.23
N LEU A 53 29.88 2.47 2.29
CA LEU A 53 29.80 3.47 1.22
C LEU A 53 30.25 4.84 1.71
N ASN A 54 30.96 5.59 0.86
CA ASN A 54 31.11 7.02 1.04
C ASN A 54 29.87 7.79 0.53
N ALA A 55 29.77 9.06 0.89
CA ALA A 55 28.62 9.90 0.54
C ALA A 55 28.34 9.99 -0.98
N ARG A 56 29.39 10.00 -1.82
CA ARG A 56 29.23 10.05 -3.28
C ARG A 56 28.64 8.76 -3.83
N GLN A 57 29.07 7.61 -3.31
CA GLN A 57 28.52 6.30 -3.69
C GLN A 57 27.06 6.16 -3.25
N ALA A 58 26.74 6.57 -2.02
CA ALA A 58 25.36 6.57 -1.53
C ALA A 58 24.44 7.44 -2.41
N THR A 59 24.86 8.67 -2.72
CA THR A 59 24.12 9.58 -3.60
C THR A 59 23.92 8.98 -5.01
N ALA A 60 24.93 8.28 -5.54
CA ALA A 60 24.83 7.66 -6.86
C ALA A 60 23.87 6.45 -6.90
N LEU A 61 23.72 5.73 -5.79
CA LEU A 61 22.71 4.66 -5.66
C LEU A 61 21.30 5.26 -5.52
N GLU A 62 21.16 6.30 -4.70
CA GLU A 62 19.89 7.01 -4.51
C GLU A 62 19.37 7.63 -5.81
N SER A 63 20.25 8.27 -6.60
CA SER A 63 19.87 8.84 -7.91
C SER A 63 19.39 7.78 -8.91
N LYS A 64 19.76 6.52 -8.68
CA LYS A 64 19.33 5.36 -9.48
C LYS A 64 18.16 4.61 -8.85
N ARG A 65 17.71 5.01 -7.66
CA ARG A 65 16.71 4.30 -6.85
C ARG A 65 17.10 2.85 -6.61
N ALA A 66 18.40 2.61 -6.47
CA ALA A 66 18.94 1.31 -6.09
C ALA A 66 19.01 1.23 -4.57
N ASN A 67 18.44 0.18 -4.01
CA ASN A 67 18.53 -0.10 -2.59
C ASN A 67 19.91 -0.66 -2.24
N VAL A 68 20.32 -0.61 -0.98
CA VAL A 68 21.58 -1.14 -0.46
C VAL A 68 21.44 -1.45 1.03
N TYR A 69 22.04 -2.55 1.45
CA TYR A 69 22.23 -2.84 2.87
C TYR A 69 23.58 -2.30 3.30
N VAL A 70 23.59 -1.25 4.12
CA VAL A 70 24.78 -0.43 4.36
C VAL A 70 25.01 -0.23 5.86
N LEU A 71 26.29 -0.25 6.27
CA LEU A 71 26.72 0.02 7.64
C LEU A 71 26.81 1.52 7.92
N PHE A 72 26.23 1.97 9.03
CA PHE A 72 26.36 3.32 9.55
C PHE A 72 27.41 3.40 10.66
N ALA A 73 27.90 4.62 10.92
CA ALA A 73 28.94 4.89 11.91
C ALA A 73 28.56 4.55 13.36
N ASN A 74 27.29 4.28 13.63
CA ASN A 74 26.79 3.79 14.92
C ASN A 74 26.74 2.25 14.99
N ASP A 75 27.58 1.57 14.18
CA ASP A 75 27.69 0.12 14.07
C ASP A 75 26.37 -0.61 13.72
N SER A 76 25.42 0.12 13.14
CA SER A 76 24.14 -0.44 12.71
C SER A 76 24.08 -0.56 11.20
N ALA A 77 23.83 -1.76 10.69
CA ALA A 77 23.57 -1.99 9.28
C ALA A 77 22.07 -1.98 9.00
N ILE A 78 21.67 -1.25 7.97
CA ILE A 78 20.26 -1.10 7.59
C ILE A 78 20.07 -1.16 6.07
N LEU A 79 18.90 -1.63 5.66
CA LEU A 79 18.45 -1.48 4.28
C LEU A 79 18.02 -0.04 4.03
N GLN A 80 18.52 0.53 2.94
CA GLN A 80 18.12 1.83 2.40
C GLN A 80 17.79 1.69 0.92
N GLN A 81 16.83 2.39 0.32
CA GLN A 81 15.79 3.20 0.97
C GLN A 81 14.47 2.42 1.12
N GLY A 82 14.40 1.19 0.60
CA GLY A 82 13.15 0.44 0.52
C GLY A 82 12.21 0.97 -0.57
N VAL A 83 12.76 1.32 -1.74
CA VAL A 83 12.02 1.93 -2.86
C VAL A 83 12.01 1.06 -4.10
N MET A 84 10.98 1.22 -4.93
CA MET A 84 10.90 0.69 -6.28
C MET A 84 11.70 1.55 -7.26
N ALA A 85 11.96 1.02 -8.46
CA ALA A 85 12.73 1.72 -9.51
C ALA A 85 12.06 3.02 -10.01
N ASN A 86 10.75 3.19 -9.79
CA ASN A 86 10.03 4.42 -10.07
C ASN A 86 10.06 5.44 -8.91
N GLY A 87 10.58 5.05 -7.75
CA GLY A 87 10.73 5.89 -6.56
C GLY A 87 9.64 5.69 -5.52
N ASP A 88 8.59 4.92 -5.81
CA ASP A 88 7.57 4.62 -4.82
C ASP A 88 8.15 3.77 -3.69
N PHE A 89 7.61 3.93 -2.49
CA PHE A 89 7.99 3.09 -1.38
C PHE A 89 7.50 1.66 -1.61
N PHE A 90 8.36 0.69 -1.28
CA PHE A 90 8.07 -0.72 -1.50
C PHE A 90 6.81 -1.14 -0.76
N ASP A 91 6.66 -0.70 0.49
CA ASP A 91 5.56 -1.07 1.37
C ASP A 91 4.20 -0.59 0.86
N GLU A 92 4.15 0.56 0.20
CA GLU A 92 2.93 1.05 -0.46
C GLU A 92 2.52 0.12 -1.61
N ARG A 93 3.47 -0.23 -2.49
CA ARG A 93 3.18 -1.10 -3.64
C ARG A 93 2.81 -2.51 -3.24
N HIS A 94 3.58 -3.10 -2.31
CA HIS A 94 3.31 -4.43 -1.78
C HIS A 94 1.95 -4.49 -1.06
N GLY A 95 1.65 -3.49 -0.21
CA GLY A 95 0.38 -3.43 0.50
C GLY A 95 -0.83 -3.21 -0.42
N LEU A 96 -0.71 -2.35 -1.43
CA LEU A 96 -1.78 -2.11 -2.40
C LEU A 96 -2.04 -3.32 -3.29
N ASP A 97 -1.01 -4.07 -3.69
CA ASP A 97 -1.16 -5.32 -4.45
C ASP A 97 -1.90 -6.37 -3.61
N TRP A 98 -1.60 -6.48 -2.30
CA TRP A 98 -2.38 -7.30 -1.37
C TRP A 98 -3.84 -6.82 -1.28
N LEU A 99 -4.06 -5.52 -1.07
CA LEU A 99 -5.40 -4.96 -0.87
C LEU A 99 -6.32 -5.19 -2.07
N GLN A 100 -5.80 -4.99 -3.29
CA GLN A 100 -6.55 -5.24 -4.52
C GLN A 100 -7.02 -6.70 -4.58
N ASN A 101 -6.10 -7.65 -4.35
CA ASN A 101 -6.41 -9.07 -4.35
C ASN A 101 -7.41 -9.43 -3.23
N PHE A 102 -7.22 -8.88 -2.04
CA PHE A 102 -8.05 -9.15 -0.87
C PHE A 102 -9.51 -8.70 -1.06
N VAL A 103 -9.71 -7.46 -1.53
CA VAL A 103 -11.06 -6.92 -1.82
C VAL A 103 -11.75 -7.76 -2.90
N GLN A 104 -11.05 -8.09 -3.99
CA GLN A 104 -11.62 -8.89 -5.08
C GLN A 104 -11.98 -10.31 -4.63
N THR A 105 -11.12 -10.94 -3.84
CA THR A 105 -11.35 -12.29 -3.29
C THR A 105 -12.56 -12.30 -2.36
N ASN A 106 -12.66 -11.33 -1.46
CA ASN A 106 -13.79 -11.24 -0.52
C ASN A 106 -15.12 -10.98 -1.22
N LEU A 107 -15.11 -10.10 -2.24
CA LEU A 107 -16.30 -9.81 -3.03
C LEU A 107 -16.76 -11.03 -3.84
N TYR A 108 -15.81 -11.75 -4.45
CA TYR A 108 -16.09 -13.03 -5.11
C TYR A 108 -16.69 -14.04 -4.12
N ASN A 109 -16.08 -14.19 -2.94
CA ASN A 109 -16.57 -15.12 -1.91
C ASN A 109 -17.99 -14.78 -1.47
N LEU A 110 -18.31 -13.49 -1.26
CA LEU A 110 -19.68 -13.07 -0.95
C LEU A 110 -20.68 -13.53 -2.01
N LEU A 111 -20.36 -13.35 -3.30
CA LEU A 111 -21.22 -13.77 -4.40
C LEU A 111 -21.34 -15.30 -4.46
N TYR A 112 -20.23 -16.01 -4.30
CA TYR A 112 -20.16 -17.46 -4.41
C TYR A 112 -20.89 -18.19 -3.27
N THR A 113 -20.73 -17.73 -2.02
CA THR A 113 -21.30 -18.40 -0.84
C THR A 113 -22.72 -17.94 -0.50
N SER A 114 -23.29 -16.99 -1.25
CA SER A 114 -24.66 -16.54 -1.02
C SER A 114 -25.67 -17.62 -1.42
N ALA A 115 -26.35 -18.21 -0.42
CA ALA A 115 -27.35 -19.26 -0.64
C ALA A 115 -28.57 -18.78 -1.44
N SER A 116 -28.88 -17.49 -1.37
CA SER A 116 -29.90 -16.82 -2.20
C SER A 116 -29.24 -15.77 -3.09
N LYS A 117 -29.95 -15.30 -4.12
CA LYS A 117 -29.42 -14.26 -5.01
C LYS A 117 -29.18 -12.95 -4.24
N ILE A 118 -28.09 -12.25 -4.57
CA ILE A 118 -27.98 -10.81 -4.29
C ILE A 118 -28.73 -10.08 -5.41
N PRO A 119 -29.88 -9.44 -5.13
CA PRO A 119 -30.69 -8.83 -6.18
C PRO A 119 -30.02 -7.58 -6.75
N GLN A 120 -30.28 -7.27 -8.03
CA GLN A 120 -29.87 -6.02 -8.68
C GLN A 120 -30.78 -4.84 -8.23
N THR A 121 -30.74 -4.55 -6.93
CA THR A 121 -31.45 -3.45 -6.27
C THR A 121 -30.48 -2.65 -5.41
N GLU A 122 -30.86 -1.43 -5.01
CA GLU A 122 -29.98 -0.58 -4.19
C GLU A 122 -29.54 -1.27 -2.90
N ALA A 123 -30.44 -2.05 -2.27
CA ALA A 123 -30.10 -2.87 -1.11
C ALA A 123 -29.08 -3.98 -1.43
N GLY A 124 -29.17 -4.59 -2.63
CA GLY A 124 -28.18 -5.57 -3.08
C GLY A 124 -26.81 -4.94 -3.33
N ILE A 125 -26.75 -3.76 -3.95
CA ILE A 125 -25.50 -3.01 -4.14
C ILE A 125 -24.92 -2.55 -2.81
N THR A 126 -25.75 -2.08 -1.89
CA THR A 126 -25.35 -1.75 -0.51
C THR A 126 -24.72 -2.96 0.19
N ARG A 127 -25.25 -4.17 -0.02
CA ARG A 127 -24.65 -5.40 0.52
C ARG A 127 -23.26 -5.70 -0.08
N LEU A 128 -23.07 -5.47 -1.38
CA LEU A 128 -21.74 -5.62 -2.01
C LEU A 128 -20.75 -4.59 -1.45
N MET A 129 -21.17 -3.33 -1.36
CA MET A 129 -20.33 -2.27 -0.80
C MET A 129 -19.95 -2.56 0.66
N GLY A 130 -20.88 -3.05 1.50
CA GLY A 130 -20.56 -3.41 2.88
C GLY A 130 -19.47 -4.48 3.02
N ASN A 131 -19.37 -5.43 2.07
CA ASN A 131 -18.28 -6.41 2.05
C ASN A 131 -16.95 -5.80 1.59
N VAL A 132 -17.00 -4.87 0.63
CA VAL A 132 -15.83 -4.06 0.25
C VAL A 132 -15.35 -3.22 1.43
N GLU A 133 -16.25 -2.53 2.14
CA GLU A 133 -15.93 -1.76 3.34
C GLU A 133 -15.27 -2.62 4.42
N ALA A 134 -15.79 -3.82 4.70
CA ALA A 134 -15.15 -4.73 5.66
C ALA A 134 -13.72 -5.12 5.27
N SER A 135 -13.43 -5.19 3.96
CA SER A 135 -12.08 -5.47 3.47
C SER A 135 -11.16 -4.25 3.65
N MET A 136 -11.71 -3.05 3.49
CA MET A 136 -11.01 -1.79 3.75
C MET A 136 -10.76 -1.58 5.25
N ASP A 137 -11.69 -1.96 6.13
CA ASP A 137 -11.50 -1.93 7.59
C ASP A 137 -10.30 -2.80 8.02
N GLN A 138 -10.07 -3.93 7.37
CA GLN A 138 -8.87 -4.75 7.61
C GLN A 138 -7.58 -4.02 7.19
N ALA A 139 -7.61 -3.23 6.12
CA ALA A 139 -6.48 -2.42 5.68
C ALA A 139 -6.20 -1.26 6.65
N VAL A 140 -7.23 -0.71 7.31
CA VAL A 140 -7.03 0.24 8.43
C VAL A 140 -6.38 -0.50 9.59
N THR A 141 -6.93 -1.65 9.95
CA THR A 141 -6.51 -2.45 11.11
C THR A 141 -5.04 -2.87 11.02
N ASN A 142 -4.59 -3.29 9.84
CA ASN A 142 -3.20 -3.72 9.65
C ASN A 142 -2.20 -2.55 9.52
N GLY A 143 -2.69 -1.31 9.43
CA GLY A 143 -1.88 -0.09 9.34
C GLY A 143 -1.48 0.31 7.92
N LEU A 144 -2.09 -0.26 6.88
CA LEU A 144 -1.82 0.15 5.49
C LEU A 144 -2.45 1.51 5.16
N ILE A 145 -3.69 1.72 5.59
CA ILE A 145 -4.45 2.95 5.37
C ILE A 145 -4.80 3.61 6.71
N ALA A 146 -4.99 4.93 6.68
CA ALA A 146 -5.32 5.69 7.88
C ALA A 146 -6.22 6.89 7.54
N PRO A 147 -6.95 7.45 8.53
CA PRO A 147 -7.71 8.67 8.34
C PRO A 147 -6.87 9.82 7.79
N GLY A 148 -7.45 10.65 6.94
CA GLY A 148 -6.77 11.82 6.41
C GLY A 148 -7.55 12.56 5.33
N VAL A 149 -6.98 13.67 4.87
CA VAL A 149 -7.59 14.51 3.83
C VAL A 149 -7.38 13.91 2.45
N TRP A 150 -8.47 13.83 1.68
CA TRP A 150 -8.43 13.45 0.27
C TRP A 150 -7.93 14.63 -0.57
N ASN A 151 -6.82 14.42 -1.28
CA ASN A 151 -6.23 15.43 -2.19
C ASN A 151 -6.32 15.01 -3.65
N GLY A 152 -7.09 13.94 -3.95
CA GLY A 152 -7.27 13.44 -5.31
C GLY A 152 -8.44 14.12 -6.02
N SER A 153 -8.68 13.68 -7.26
CA SER A 153 -9.84 14.09 -8.04
C SER A 153 -11.15 13.60 -7.43
N GLU A 154 -12.27 14.11 -7.93
CA GLU A 154 -13.61 13.71 -7.47
C GLU A 154 -13.86 12.20 -7.65
N VAL A 155 -14.44 11.58 -6.62
CA VAL A 155 -14.88 10.19 -6.63
C VAL A 155 -16.24 10.10 -5.96
N GLY A 156 -17.31 9.85 -6.72
CA GLY A 156 -18.67 9.90 -6.18
C GLY A 156 -18.99 11.28 -5.62
N GLN A 157 -19.25 11.38 -4.30
CA GLN A 157 -19.46 12.65 -3.61
C GLN A 157 -18.21 13.21 -2.93
N LEU A 158 -17.08 12.49 -3.00
CA LEU A 158 -15.82 12.90 -2.39
C LEU A 158 -15.09 13.88 -3.31
N GLY A 159 -14.79 15.07 -2.79
CA GLY A 159 -13.97 16.10 -3.43
C GLY A 159 -12.64 16.34 -2.72
N ALA A 160 -11.74 17.07 -3.38
CA ALA A 160 -10.47 17.46 -2.78
C ALA A 160 -10.71 18.36 -1.53
N GLY A 161 -10.03 18.04 -0.43
CA GLY A 161 -10.20 18.70 0.87
C GLY A 161 -11.12 17.96 1.83
N ASP A 162 -11.88 16.96 1.37
CA ASP A 162 -12.75 16.18 2.22
C ASP A 162 -11.97 15.25 3.15
N MET A 163 -12.48 15.07 4.37
CA MET A 163 -11.89 14.18 5.37
C MET A 163 -12.38 12.74 5.18
N LEU A 164 -11.46 11.82 4.95
CA LEU A 164 -11.70 10.39 5.02
C LEU A 164 -11.55 9.92 6.47
N THR A 165 -12.59 10.08 7.28
CA THR A 165 -12.53 9.75 8.73
C THR A 165 -12.22 8.27 9.01
N LYS A 166 -12.66 7.36 8.13
CA LYS A 166 -12.30 5.92 8.19
C LYS A 166 -10.97 5.60 7.50
N GLY A 167 -10.35 6.57 6.82
CA GLY A 167 -9.22 6.37 5.91
C GLY A 167 -9.60 5.97 4.49
N TYR A 168 -10.88 5.70 4.23
CA TYR A 168 -11.39 5.38 2.89
C TYR A 168 -12.85 5.82 2.71
N TYR A 169 -13.29 5.83 1.45
CA TYR A 169 -14.65 6.08 0.98
C TYR A 169 -14.98 5.08 -0.12
N VAL A 170 -16.14 4.42 -0.02
CA VAL A 170 -16.65 3.48 -1.03
C VAL A 170 -17.94 4.04 -1.60
N CYS A 171 -18.05 4.04 -2.93
CA CYS A 171 -19.29 4.40 -3.62
C CYS A 171 -19.55 3.47 -4.80
N ALA A 172 -20.80 3.40 -5.23
CA ALA A 172 -21.21 2.73 -6.45
C ALA A 172 -21.98 3.72 -7.33
N GLN A 173 -21.90 3.54 -8.66
CA GLN A 173 -22.79 4.24 -9.57
C GLN A 173 -24.25 3.89 -9.24
N PRO A 174 -25.17 4.88 -9.11
CA PRO A 174 -26.59 4.62 -8.87
C PRO A 174 -27.17 3.67 -9.92
N LEU A 175 -28.02 2.72 -9.51
CA LEU A 175 -28.61 1.76 -10.47
C LEU A 175 -29.48 2.46 -11.52
N ALA A 176 -30.06 3.61 -11.18
CA ALA A 176 -30.82 4.44 -12.12
C ALA A 176 -29.99 4.94 -13.31
N LEU A 177 -28.66 5.04 -13.13
CA LEU A 177 -27.74 5.47 -14.19
C LEU A 177 -27.09 4.27 -14.91
N GLN A 178 -27.38 3.04 -14.48
CA GLN A 178 -26.81 1.84 -15.09
C GLN A 178 -27.51 1.52 -16.42
N SER A 179 -26.74 1.13 -17.44
CA SER A 179 -27.30 0.76 -18.73
C SER A 179 -28.21 -0.48 -18.61
N GLN A 180 -29.30 -0.50 -19.40
CA GLN A 180 -30.19 -1.67 -19.47
C GLN A 180 -29.43 -2.93 -19.91
N ALA A 181 -28.48 -2.79 -20.85
CA ALA A 181 -27.70 -3.91 -21.35
C ALA A 181 -26.82 -4.54 -20.26
N ASP A 182 -26.18 -3.74 -19.41
CA ASP A 182 -25.38 -4.26 -18.29
C ASP A 182 -26.26 -4.92 -17.21
N ARG A 183 -27.46 -4.38 -16.98
CA ARG A 183 -28.45 -4.97 -16.07
C ARG A 183 -28.96 -6.32 -16.55
N GLU A 184 -29.24 -6.45 -17.84
CA GLU A 184 -29.63 -7.71 -18.47
C GLU A 184 -28.47 -8.73 -18.45
N ALA A 185 -27.25 -8.25 -18.63
CA ALA A 185 -26.02 -9.04 -18.46
C ALA A 185 -25.65 -9.31 -16.98
N ARG A 186 -26.47 -8.83 -16.02
CA ARG A 186 -26.30 -9.03 -14.57
C ARG A 186 -24.97 -8.53 -14.01
N LYS A 187 -24.42 -7.46 -14.58
CA LYS A 187 -23.23 -6.80 -14.06
C LYS A 187 -23.63 -5.88 -12.92
N ALA A 188 -22.88 -5.91 -11.82
CA ALA A 188 -23.00 -4.86 -10.81
C ALA A 188 -22.53 -3.51 -11.40
N PRO A 189 -23.10 -2.37 -10.97
CA PRO A 189 -22.53 -1.06 -11.26
C PRO A 189 -21.08 -0.99 -10.77
N LEU A 190 -20.28 -0.12 -11.40
CA LEU A 190 -18.91 0.11 -10.98
C LEU A 190 -18.89 0.59 -9.52
N MET A 191 -18.20 -0.15 -8.66
CA MET A 191 -17.84 0.28 -7.32
C MET A 191 -16.45 0.93 -7.36
N GLN A 192 -16.33 2.09 -6.75
CA GLN A 192 -15.11 2.85 -6.65
C GLN A 192 -14.72 3.01 -5.18
N ILE A 193 -13.41 3.01 -4.93
CA ILE A 193 -12.84 3.16 -3.60
C ILE A 193 -11.79 4.27 -3.67
N ALA A 194 -11.94 5.28 -2.83
CA ALA A 194 -10.88 6.25 -2.54
C ALA A 194 -10.31 5.93 -1.16
N CYS A 195 -8.98 5.90 -1.01
CA CYS A 195 -8.34 5.65 0.28
C CYS A 195 -7.07 6.46 0.46
N LYS A 196 -6.68 6.65 1.73
CA LYS A 196 -5.47 7.35 2.13
C LYS A 196 -4.50 6.37 2.78
N LEU A 197 -3.33 6.19 2.17
CA LEU A 197 -2.24 5.41 2.76
C LEU A 197 -1.76 6.07 4.06
N ALA A 198 -1.44 5.26 5.06
CA ALA A 198 -0.86 5.72 6.32
C ALA A 198 0.58 6.25 6.13
N GLY A 199 1.31 5.68 5.16
CA GLY A 199 2.71 5.98 4.91
C GLY A 199 3.64 5.46 6.00
N ALA A 200 4.94 5.71 5.85
CA ALA A 200 5.95 5.39 6.84
C ALA A 200 6.92 6.56 7.02
N VAL A 201 7.34 6.79 8.27
CA VAL A 201 8.33 7.82 8.58
C VAL A 201 9.73 7.30 8.29
N HIS A 202 10.44 7.94 7.35
CA HIS A 202 11.79 7.56 6.91
C HIS A 202 12.89 8.53 7.33
N TYR A 203 12.50 9.73 7.76
CA TYR A 203 13.36 10.84 8.18
C TYR A 203 12.62 11.65 9.25
N ALA A 204 13.35 12.20 10.22
CA ALA A 204 12.79 13.03 11.27
C ALA A 204 13.86 14.02 11.77
N ASP A 205 13.45 15.26 12.05
CA ASP A 205 14.27 16.32 12.62
C ASP A 205 13.62 16.85 13.90
N VAL A 206 14.43 17.25 14.88
CA VAL A 206 13.96 17.83 16.15
C VAL A 206 14.65 19.16 16.40
N GLN A 207 13.87 20.23 16.58
CA GLN A 207 14.37 21.56 16.94
C GLN A 207 14.09 21.85 18.42
N ILE A 208 15.09 22.35 19.15
CA ILE A 208 14.95 22.80 20.53
C ILE A 208 15.04 24.32 20.56
N ASN A 209 14.00 24.99 21.06
CA ASN A 209 13.97 26.42 21.30
C ASN A 209 14.06 26.67 22.81
N VAL A 210 14.94 27.59 23.24
CA VAL A 210 15.15 27.92 24.66
C VAL A 210 14.82 29.39 24.94
N VAL A 211 14.25 29.65 26.11
CA VAL A 211 14.06 30.98 26.69
C VAL A 211 14.73 30.97 28.06
N ARG A 212 15.41 32.07 28.43
CA ARG A 212 15.94 32.27 29.79
C ARG A 212 14.90 32.92 30.68
#